data_AF-A0A9D7C9B9-F1
#
_entry.id   AF-A0A9D7C9B9-F1
#
_cell.length_a   1.000
_cell.length_b   1.000
_cell.length_c   1.000
_cell.angle_alpha   90.00
_cell.angle_beta   90.00
_cell.angle_gamma   90.00
#
_symmetry.space_group_name_H-M   'P 1'
#
loop_
_entity.id
_entity.type
_entity.pdbx_description
1 polymer ?
#
loop_
_entity_poly.entity_id
_entity_poly.type
_entity_poly.pdbx_seq_one_letter_code
_entity_poly.pdbx_strand_id
1 'polypeptide(L)'
;MPDPNLSSFLWSVADLLRGDYKQSEYGKVILPFTVLRRLDCVLESTKPAVLAELKKRTQAGINPEPFLLRTAKQLFYNTSPLDLKKLMGDQDHIGENLRAYIQAFSPAVRDIFESFDFHTQIDRLAKADLLYQVTEKFATVDLHPGAVSNAQMGAVFEELIRKFAELSNETAGEHFTPREVIRLMVNLLFIEDDDALTKPGVVRSLYDPTAGTGGMLSVAGEHLAALNPEARLVMYGQELNAESYAICKADMLIKGQDIANIIFGNTLSADGLTGKHFDYMLSNPPFGVEWKKIEKEVRKEAAQQGFNGRFGPGLPRVSDGSLLFLLHLIAKMRPAKDGGSRFGIVLNGSPLFTGGAGSGESEIRRYVLENDLVEAIIGLPTDMFYNTGISTYVWIVSNRKPPARKGQVQLIDASGMWEKMRKSLGSKRKQLSADHIEDITRIFGNFEEVTRDGVPISRIFRNESFGYRTITVERPERDAKGKVVLGTKGKGKGKPVPDSALRDTENVPLSEDVEAYFKREVLPHAADAWTDHEKTKVGYEIPFNRHFYVFKPPRALSEIDAELKGVTDRILTMIAGMAQ
;
A
#
# COMPACT_ATOMS: atom_id res chain seq x y z
N MET A 1 -8.74 2.49 21.34
CA MET A 1 -9.56 1.28 21.13
C MET A 1 -10.92 1.74 20.64
N PRO A 2 -11.60 0.99 19.76
CA PRO A 2 -12.99 1.28 19.42
C PRO A 2 -13.83 1.29 20.70
N ASP A 3 -14.86 2.14 20.73
CA ASP A 3 -15.79 2.22 21.86
C ASP A 3 -16.40 0.82 22.09
N PRO A 4 -16.23 0.22 23.30
CA PRO A 4 -16.76 -1.11 23.60
C PRO A 4 -18.27 -1.23 23.29
N ASN A 5 -19.01 -0.12 23.40
CA ASN A 5 -20.44 -0.09 23.13
C ASN A 5 -20.76 -0.31 21.64
N LEU A 6 -19.94 0.25 20.73
CA LEU A 6 -20.20 0.16 19.30
C LEU A 6 -19.84 -1.23 18.74
N SER A 7 -18.74 -1.82 19.21
CA SER A 7 -18.39 -3.21 18.85
C SER A 7 -19.47 -4.20 19.33
N SER A 8 -19.98 -4.02 20.56
CA SER A 8 -21.10 -4.82 21.08
C SER A 8 -22.39 -4.62 20.27
N PHE A 9 -22.69 -3.39 19.86
CA PHE A 9 -23.84 -3.09 19.03
C PHE A 9 -23.80 -3.84 17.69
N LEU A 10 -22.67 -3.77 16.99
CA LEU A 10 -22.47 -4.41 15.69
C LEU A 10 -22.59 -5.93 15.78
N TRP A 11 -22.08 -6.51 16.87
CA TRP A 11 -22.26 -7.94 17.15
C TRP A 11 -23.71 -8.32 17.41
N SER A 12 -24.46 -7.47 18.10
CA SER A 12 -25.89 -7.73 18.30
C SER A 12 -26.69 -7.75 16.99
N VAL A 13 -26.22 -7.06 15.95
CA VAL A 13 -26.79 -7.15 14.60
C VAL A 13 -26.34 -8.45 13.93
N ALA A 14 -25.05 -8.80 14.01
CA ALA A 14 -24.54 -10.05 13.46
C ALA A 14 -25.23 -11.29 14.05
N ASP A 15 -25.59 -11.25 15.33
CA ASP A 15 -26.37 -12.31 15.99
C ASP A 15 -27.78 -12.46 15.38
N LEU A 16 -28.44 -11.36 14.99
CA LEU A 16 -29.73 -11.42 14.28
C LEU A 16 -29.61 -12.07 12.90
N LEU A 17 -28.48 -11.89 12.23
CA LEU A 17 -28.24 -12.43 10.88
C LEU A 17 -27.85 -13.91 10.90
N ARG A 18 -27.63 -14.49 12.09
CA ARG A 18 -27.17 -15.88 12.22
C ARG A 18 -28.27 -16.86 11.80
N GLY A 19 -27.95 -17.66 10.78
CA GLY A 19 -28.87 -18.66 10.22
C GLY A 19 -29.26 -18.31 8.79
N ASP A 20 -29.65 -17.05 8.55
CA ASP A 20 -30.07 -16.55 7.24
C ASP A 20 -28.91 -16.04 6.37
N TYR A 21 -27.80 -15.65 7.01
CA TYR A 21 -26.57 -15.22 6.36
C TYR A 21 -25.38 -16.06 6.78
N LYS A 22 -24.45 -16.29 5.85
CA LYS A 22 -23.12 -16.78 6.20
C LYS A 22 -22.36 -15.69 6.95
N GLN A 23 -21.48 -16.07 7.87
CA GLN A 23 -20.68 -15.10 8.64
C GLN A 23 -19.86 -14.15 7.76
N SER A 24 -19.38 -14.64 6.61
CA SER A 24 -18.69 -13.85 5.58
C SER A 24 -19.56 -12.79 4.92
N GLU A 25 -20.89 -12.94 4.96
CA GLU A 25 -21.84 -12.01 4.32
C GLU A 25 -22.36 -10.94 5.27
N TYR A 26 -22.08 -11.03 6.58
CA TYR A 26 -22.60 -10.06 7.56
C TYR A 26 -22.16 -8.62 7.24
N GLY A 27 -20.97 -8.45 6.66
CA GLY A 27 -20.48 -7.14 6.22
C GLY A 27 -21.37 -6.47 5.18
N LYS A 28 -21.98 -7.25 4.28
CA LYS A 28 -22.86 -6.75 3.22
C LYS A 28 -24.11 -6.07 3.78
N VAL A 29 -24.53 -6.45 4.98
CA VAL A 29 -25.65 -5.82 5.69
C VAL A 29 -25.15 -4.71 6.60
N ILE A 30 -24.19 -5.02 7.48
CA ILE A 30 -23.78 -4.13 8.57
C ILE A 30 -23.12 -2.85 8.04
N LEU A 31 -22.30 -2.94 6.98
CA LEU A 31 -21.57 -1.78 6.42
C LEU A 31 -22.52 -0.72 5.83
N PRO A 32 -23.43 -1.03 4.88
CA PRO A 32 -24.32 -0.02 4.31
C PRO A 32 -25.27 0.58 5.36
N PHE A 33 -25.77 -0.20 6.32
CA PHE A 33 -26.59 0.36 7.41
C PHE A 33 -25.79 1.30 8.33
N THR A 34 -24.53 0.98 8.62
CA THR A 34 -23.64 1.86 9.41
C THR A 34 -23.43 3.19 8.68
N VAL A 35 -23.15 3.15 7.38
CA VAL A 35 -23.02 4.35 6.54
C VAL A 35 -24.33 5.13 6.50
N LEU A 36 -25.45 4.47 6.25
CA LEU A 36 -26.77 5.10 6.21
C LEU A 36 -27.09 5.82 7.52
N ARG A 37 -26.87 5.17 8.67
CA ARG A 37 -27.12 5.79 9.97
C ARG A 37 -26.20 6.97 10.24
N ARG A 38 -24.92 6.88 9.86
CA ARG A 38 -23.96 7.99 9.97
C ARG A 38 -24.43 9.21 9.18
N LEU A 39 -24.84 9.02 7.92
CA LEU A 39 -25.35 10.09 7.06
C LEU A 39 -26.69 10.67 7.59
N ASP A 40 -27.58 9.82 8.09
CA ASP A 40 -28.85 10.22 8.71
C ASP A 40 -28.63 11.11 9.94
N CYS A 41 -27.71 10.73 10.84
CA CYS A 41 -27.36 11.54 12.01
C CYS A 41 -26.84 12.94 11.62
N VAL A 42 -25.95 13.00 10.62
CA VAL A 42 -25.34 14.26 10.16
C VAL A 42 -26.39 15.24 9.60
N LEU A 43 -27.47 14.73 8.99
CA LEU A 43 -28.54 15.55 8.44
C LEU A 43 -29.68 15.85 9.43
N GLU A 44 -29.74 15.16 10.58
CA GLU A 44 -30.90 15.20 11.49
C GLU A 44 -31.29 16.62 11.89
N SER A 45 -30.31 17.45 12.24
CA SER A 45 -30.53 18.84 12.68
C SER A 45 -30.96 19.79 11.56
N THR A 46 -30.62 19.51 10.30
CA THR A 46 -30.88 20.39 9.15
C THR A 46 -32.07 19.95 8.30
N LYS A 47 -32.54 18.71 8.49
CA LYS A 47 -33.62 18.11 7.69
C LYS A 47 -34.90 18.95 7.59
N PRO A 48 -35.47 19.52 8.68
CA PRO A 48 -36.67 20.35 8.55
C PRO A 48 -36.44 21.59 7.67
N ALA A 49 -35.27 22.22 7.77
CA ALA A 49 -34.90 23.37 6.97
C ALA A 49 -34.69 23.00 5.49
N VAL A 50 -34.04 21.86 5.22
CA VAL A 50 -33.84 21.33 3.86
C VAL A 50 -35.18 21.06 3.18
N LEU A 51 -36.15 20.46 3.87
CA LEU A 51 -37.48 20.19 3.32
C LEU A 51 -38.27 21.47 3.04
N ALA A 52 -38.18 22.46 3.93
CA ALA A 52 -38.78 23.77 3.72
C ALA A 52 -38.17 24.50 2.51
N GLU A 53 -36.84 24.45 2.38
CA GLU A 53 -36.12 25.05 1.25
C GLU A 53 -36.44 24.34 -0.07
N LEU A 54 -36.51 23.00 -0.07
CA LEU A 54 -36.95 22.23 -1.24
C LEU A 54 -38.32 22.70 -1.74
N LYS A 55 -39.31 22.77 -0.84
CA LYS A 55 -40.66 23.23 -1.19
C LYS A 55 -40.62 24.63 -1.81
N LYS A 56 -39.88 25.55 -1.19
CA LYS A 56 -39.74 26.94 -1.67
C LYS A 56 -39.13 27.02 -3.07
N ARG A 57 -38.07 26.26 -3.33
CA ARG A 57 -37.35 26.30 -4.63
C ARG A 57 -38.11 25.59 -5.74
N THR A 58 -38.72 24.45 -5.44
CA THR A 58 -39.59 23.74 -6.39
C THR A 58 -40.78 24.60 -6.80
N GLN A 59 -41.44 25.29 -5.86
CA GLN A 59 -42.53 26.23 -6.16
C GLN A 59 -42.07 27.41 -7.02
N ALA A 60 -40.81 27.83 -6.89
CA ALA A 60 -40.22 28.89 -7.71
C ALA A 60 -39.74 28.41 -9.09
N GLY A 61 -39.80 27.10 -9.39
CA GLY A 61 -39.28 26.54 -10.65
C GLY A 61 -37.75 26.61 -10.80
N ILE A 62 -37.01 26.72 -9.70
CA ILE A 62 -35.55 26.85 -9.68
C ILE A 62 -34.93 25.51 -9.26
N ASN A 63 -33.77 25.15 -9.83
CA ASN A 63 -33.01 23.99 -9.36
C ASN A 63 -32.72 24.10 -7.84
N PRO A 64 -33.28 23.22 -6.99
CA PRO A 64 -33.13 23.34 -5.55
C PRO A 64 -31.73 23.00 -5.06
N GLU A 65 -30.98 22.16 -5.77
CA GLU A 65 -29.77 21.49 -5.30
C GLU A 65 -28.72 22.41 -4.63
N PRO A 66 -28.27 23.53 -5.24
CA PRO A 66 -27.29 24.42 -4.60
C PRO A 66 -27.78 25.00 -3.26
N PHE A 67 -29.09 25.22 -3.13
CA PHE A 67 -29.70 25.72 -1.91
C PHE A 67 -29.82 24.64 -0.85
N LEU A 68 -30.13 23.40 -1.24
CA LEU A 68 -30.21 22.26 -0.32
C LEU A 68 -28.84 21.96 0.29
N LEU A 69 -27.77 21.94 -0.51
CA LEU A 69 -26.40 21.74 -0.03
C LEU A 69 -26.01 22.80 1.01
N ARG A 70 -26.25 24.08 0.70
CA ARG A 70 -25.99 25.19 1.62
C ARG A 70 -26.81 25.10 2.91
N THR A 71 -28.07 24.68 2.81
CA THR A 71 -28.99 24.55 3.96
C THR A 71 -28.61 23.35 4.83
N ALA A 72 -28.24 22.24 4.22
CA ALA A 72 -27.75 21.04 4.89
C ALA A 72 -26.41 21.30 5.59
N LYS A 73 -25.65 22.31 5.15
CA LYS A 73 -24.26 22.58 5.56
C LYS A 73 -23.34 21.38 5.31
N GLN A 74 -23.62 20.66 4.23
CA GLN A 74 -22.97 19.43 3.83
C GLN A 74 -22.83 19.39 2.31
N LEU A 75 -21.94 18.53 1.82
CA LEU A 75 -21.80 18.24 0.38
C LEU A 75 -22.88 17.26 -0.13
N PHE A 76 -23.89 16.96 0.68
CA PHE A 76 -25.00 16.08 0.34
C PHE A 76 -26.28 16.53 1.07
N TYR A 77 -27.42 16.01 0.64
CA TYR A 77 -28.72 16.27 1.24
C TYR A 77 -29.64 15.05 1.10
N ASN A 78 -30.77 15.07 1.80
CA ASN A 78 -31.87 14.13 1.63
C ASN A 78 -33.20 14.89 1.56
N THR A 79 -34.05 14.56 0.59
CA THR A 79 -35.34 15.24 0.35
C THR A 79 -36.55 14.45 0.86
N SER A 80 -36.35 13.32 1.54
CA SER A 80 -37.45 12.52 2.07
C SER A 80 -38.05 13.16 3.32
N PRO A 81 -39.37 13.15 3.48
CA PRO A 81 -40.01 13.49 4.76
C PRO A 81 -39.69 12.46 5.87
N LEU A 82 -39.28 11.25 5.49
CA LEU A 82 -38.89 10.15 6.38
C LEU A 82 -37.43 10.29 6.81
N ASP A 83 -37.11 9.87 8.01
CA ASP A 83 -35.78 9.62 8.56
C ASP A 83 -35.75 8.20 9.16
N LEU A 84 -34.58 7.69 9.54
CA LEU A 84 -34.49 6.31 10.08
C LEU A 84 -35.40 6.08 11.29
N LYS A 85 -35.64 7.11 12.12
CA LYS A 85 -36.53 7.00 13.28
C LYS A 85 -37.99 6.92 12.86
N LYS A 86 -38.44 7.78 11.92
CA LYS A 86 -39.81 7.76 11.38
C LYS A 86 -40.13 6.49 10.60
N LEU A 87 -39.14 5.88 9.95
CA LEU A 87 -39.32 4.60 9.26
C LEU A 87 -39.84 3.50 10.20
N MET A 88 -39.54 3.58 11.49
CA MET A 88 -39.98 2.58 12.48
C MET A 88 -41.49 2.64 12.79
N GLY A 89 -42.17 3.72 12.38
CA GLY A 89 -43.61 3.90 12.61
C GLY A 89 -44.52 3.14 11.64
N ASP A 90 -43.97 2.51 10.60
CA ASP A 90 -44.72 1.77 9.58
C ASP A 90 -43.98 0.47 9.22
N GLN A 91 -44.10 -0.51 10.12
CA GLN A 91 -43.42 -1.80 10.02
C GLN A 91 -43.82 -2.57 8.75
N ASP A 92 -45.10 -2.52 8.38
CA ASP A 92 -45.64 -3.30 7.26
C ASP A 92 -45.05 -2.87 5.90
N HIS A 93 -44.67 -1.59 5.77
CA HIS A 93 -44.09 -1.04 4.54
C HIS A 93 -42.61 -0.65 4.68
N ILE A 94 -41.90 -1.19 5.69
CA ILE A 94 -40.52 -0.79 6.01
C ILE A 94 -39.58 -0.87 4.81
N GLY A 95 -39.71 -1.90 3.96
CA GLY A 95 -38.87 -2.06 2.77
C GLY A 95 -39.12 -0.98 1.72
N GLU A 96 -40.39 -0.66 1.44
CA GLU A 96 -40.75 0.39 0.48
C GLU A 96 -40.29 1.76 0.98
N ASN A 97 -40.57 2.04 2.24
CA ASN A 97 -40.21 3.28 2.91
C ASN A 97 -38.68 3.48 2.98
N LEU A 98 -37.91 2.43 3.28
CA LEU A 98 -36.45 2.49 3.30
C LEU A 98 -35.86 2.74 1.91
N ARG A 99 -36.38 2.07 0.87
CA ARG A 99 -35.93 2.32 -0.52
C ARG A 99 -36.24 3.75 -0.96
N ALA A 100 -37.44 4.25 -0.66
CA ALA A 100 -37.82 5.63 -0.93
C ALA A 100 -36.93 6.63 -0.18
N TYR A 101 -36.57 6.33 1.07
CA TYR A 101 -35.65 7.14 1.86
C TYR A 101 -34.26 7.23 1.22
N ILE A 102 -33.71 6.08 0.80
CA ILE A 102 -32.40 6.01 0.13
C ILE A 102 -32.42 6.76 -1.21
N GLN A 103 -33.49 6.60 -2.00
CA GLN A 103 -33.63 7.27 -3.30
C GLN A 103 -33.78 8.80 -3.20
N ALA A 104 -34.15 9.33 -2.04
CA ALA A 104 -34.25 10.76 -1.81
C ALA A 104 -32.92 11.44 -1.44
N PHE A 105 -31.82 10.69 -1.31
CA PHE A 105 -30.51 11.29 -1.15
C PHE A 105 -29.99 11.91 -2.46
N SER A 106 -29.08 12.88 -2.34
CA SER A 106 -28.32 13.42 -3.48
C SER A 106 -27.64 12.31 -4.31
N PRO A 107 -27.48 12.46 -5.64
CA PRO A 107 -26.91 11.42 -6.52
C PRO A 107 -25.62 10.79 -6.02
N ALA A 108 -24.71 11.62 -5.48
CA ALA A 108 -23.47 11.23 -4.83
C ALA A 108 -23.60 10.13 -3.77
N VAL A 109 -24.63 10.20 -2.94
CA VAL A 109 -24.89 9.25 -1.85
C VAL A 109 -25.59 8.00 -2.37
N ARG A 110 -26.39 8.12 -3.43
CA ARG A 110 -27.03 6.96 -4.07
C ARG A 110 -25.99 6.03 -4.69
N ASP A 111 -24.97 6.58 -5.34
CA ASP A 111 -23.83 5.83 -5.89
C ASP A 111 -23.10 4.98 -4.82
N ILE A 112 -23.01 5.48 -3.58
CA ILE A 112 -22.45 4.71 -2.45
C ILE A 112 -23.29 3.46 -2.17
N PHE A 113 -24.62 3.60 -2.09
CA PHE A 113 -25.51 2.47 -1.79
C PHE A 113 -25.69 1.50 -2.96
N GLU A 114 -25.59 1.99 -4.20
CA GLU A 114 -25.52 1.16 -5.41
C GLU A 114 -24.24 0.32 -5.41
N SER A 115 -23.11 0.90 -5.02
CA SER A 115 -21.82 0.19 -4.92
C SER A 115 -21.81 -0.88 -3.82
N PHE A 116 -22.64 -0.74 -2.79
CA PHE A 116 -22.88 -1.79 -1.78
C PHE A 116 -23.88 -2.87 -2.22
N ASP A 117 -24.53 -2.72 -3.39
CA ASP A 117 -25.67 -3.56 -3.79
C ASP A 117 -26.75 -3.63 -2.70
N PHE A 118 -27.03 -2.49 -2.06
CA PHE A 118 -27.81 -2.47 -0.82
C PHE A 118 -29.28 -2.87 -1.06
N HIS A 119 -29.81 -2.63 -2.25
CA HIS A 119 -31.17 -3.01 -2.63
C HIS A 119 -31.38 -4.53 -2.50
N THR A 120 -30.41 -5.32 -2.95
CA THR A 120 -30.42 -6.77 -2.85
C THR A 120 -30.43 -7.23 -1.38
N GLN A 121 -29.72 -6.53 -0.51
CA GLN A 121 -29.71 -6.84 0.92
C GLN A 121 -31.03 -6.48 1.61
N ILE A 122 -31.66 -5.37 1.23
CA ILE A 122 -33.00 -5.00 1.71
C ILE A 122 -34.01 -6.10 1.32
N ASP A 123 -34.00 -6.57 0.07
CA ASP A 123 -34.88 -7.63 -0.39
C ASP A 123 -34.67 -8.95 0.37
N ARG A 124 -33.40 -9.34 0.59
CA ARG A 124 -33.06 -10.56 1.31
C ARG A 124 -33.45 -10.48 2.79
N LEU A 125 -33.21 -9.35 3.45
CA LEU A 125 -33.64 -9.13 4.84
C LEU A 125 -35.16 -9.13 4.99
N ALA A 126 -35.89 -8.56 4.01
CA ALA A 126 -37.35 -8.56 4.03
C ALA A 126 -37.91 -9.98 3.91
N LYS A 127 -37.35 -10.80 2.99
CA LYS A 127 -37.74 -12.21 2.83
C LYS A 127 -37.45 -13.08 4.05
N ALA A 128 -36.50 -12.67 4.89
CA ALA A 128 -36.13 -13.36 6.12
C ALA A 128 -36.84 -12.79 7.37
N ASP A 129 -37.77 -11.83 7.22
CA ASP A 129 -38.43 -11.14 8.34
C ASP A 129 -37.47 -10.44 9.31
N LEU A 130 -36.27 -10.07 8.83
CA LEU A 130 -35.21 -9.43 9.62
C LEU A 130 -35.09 -7.92 9.36
N LEU A 131 -35.65 -7.41 8.28
CA LEU A 131 -35.42 -6.02 7.84
C LEU A 131 -35.79 -4.99 8.90
N TYR A 132 -36.96 -5.14 9.53
CA TYR A 132 -37.40 -4.22 10.58
C TYR A 132 -36.44 -4.26 11.78
N GLN A 133 -36.12 -5.45 12.29
CA GLN A 133 -35.27 -5.65 13.46
C GLN A 133 -33.86 -5.07 13.26
N VAL A 134 -33.27 -5.29 12.08
CA VAL A 134 -31.97 -4.73 11.73
C VAL A 134 -32.04 -3.21 11.63
N THR A 135 -33.06 -2.67 10.95
CA THR A 135 -33.20 -1.21 10.78
C THR A 135 -33.43 -0.53 12.13
N GLU A 136 -34.23 -1.12 13.03
CA GLU A 136 -34.49 -0.62 14.38
C GLU A 136 -33.20 -0.52 15.21
N LYS A 137 -32.36 -1.56 15.18
CA LYS A 137 -31.04 -1.52 15.82
C LYS A 137 -30.23 -0.30 15.36
N PHE A 138 -30.15 -0.06 14.05
CA PHE A 138 -29.42 1.10 13.54
C PHE A 138 -30.09 2.44 13.83
N ALA A 139 -31.42 2.51 13.87
CA ALA A 139 -32.15 3.74 14.18
C ALA A 139 -31.89 4.25 15.62
N THR A 140 -31.54 3.36 16.54
CA THR A 140 -31.35 3.67 17.97
C THR A 140 -29.92 4.08 18.34
N VAL A 141 -28.92 3.75 17.53
CA VAL A 141 -27.52 4.13 17.80
C VAL A 141 -27.24 5.56 17.35
N ASP A 142 -26.52 6.34 18.17
CA ASP A 142 -26.03 7.65 17.78
C ASP A 142 -24.65 7.54 17.12
N LEU A 143 -24.62 7.73 15.81
CA LEU A 143 -23.40 7.80 15.03
C LEU A 143 -23.14 9.22 14.56
N HIS A 144 -23.58 10.28 15.24
CA HIS A 144 -23.21 11.65 14.86
C HIS A 144 -21.69 11.89 15.09
N PRO A 145 -20.98 12.71 14.28
CA PRO A 145 -19.59 13.08 14.51
C PRO A 145 -19.28 13.66 15.90
N GLY A 146 -20.28 14.23 16.56
CA GLY A 146 -20.17 14.73 17.94
C GLY A 146 -20.19 13.64 19.01
N ALA A 147 -20.79 12.47 18.74
CA ALA A 147 -20.81 11.32 19.64
C ALA A 147 -19.69 10.32 19.32
N VAL A 148 -19.52 10.02 18.03
CA VAL A 148 -18.45 9.17 17.49
C VAL A 148 -17.63 10.01 16.52
N SER A 149 -16.43 10.42 16.89
CA SER A 149 -15.56 11.22 16.01
C SER A 149 -15.24 10.50 14.69
N ASN A 150 -14.81 11.24 13.67
CA ASN A 150 -14.42 10.64 12.38
C ASN A 150 -13.26 9.64 12.53
N ALA A 151 -12.30 9.92 13.41
CA ALA A 151 -11.20 9.00 13.69
C ALA A 151 -11.68 7.69 14.35
N GLN A 152 -12.63 7.78 15.30
CA GLN A 152 -13.27 6.62 15.91
C GLN A 152 -14.08 5.84 14.88
N MET A 153 -14.82 6.52 14.01
CA MET A 153 -15.64 5.89 12.97
C MET A 153 -14.76 5.15 11.95
N GLY A 154 -13.65 5.74 11.53
CA GLY A 154 -12.65 5.06 10.70
C GLY A 154 -12.14 3.78 11.37
N ALA A 155 -11.79 3.84 12.66
CA ALA A 155 -11.33 2.66 13.40
C ALA A 155 -12.41 1.57 13.51
N VAL A 156 -13.69 1.94 13.55
CA VAL A 156 -14.82 1.01 13.60
C VAL A 156 -15.04 0.35 12.24
N PHE A 157 -15.02 1.11 11.14
CA PHE A 157 -15.09 0.54 9.79
C PHE A 157 -13.94 -0.43 9.54
N GLU A 158 -12.72 -0.05 9.92
CA GLU A 158 -11.56 -0.94 9.85
C GLU A 158 -11.76 -2.22 10.66
N GLU A 159 -12.26 -2.11 11.91
CA GLU A 159 -12.51 -3.29 12.75
C GLU A 159 -13.60 -4.20 12.16
N LEU A 160 -14.67 -3.62 11.61
CA LEU A 160 -15.77 -4.34 10.98
C LEU A 160 -15.30 -5.12 9.76
N ILE A 161 -14.66 -4.43 8.81
CA ILE A 161 -14.16 -5.04 7.57
C ILE A 161 -13.15 -6.14 7.91
N ARG A 162 -12.22 -5.87 8.85
CA ARG A 162 -11.26 -6.88 9.32
C ARG A 162 -11.97 -8.11 9.88
N LYS A 163 -12.96 -7.95 10.75
CA LYS A 163 -13.70 -9.08 11.32
C LYS A 163 -14.42 -9.89 10.25
N PHE A 164 -15.09 -9.23 9.29
CA PHE A 164 -15.81 -9.95 8.24
C PHE A 164 -14.87 -10.69 7.31
N ALA A 165 -13.70 -10.13 7.02
CA ALA A 165 -12.73 -10.81 6.18
C ALA A 165 -11.95 -11.93 6.91
N GLU A 166 -11.71 -11.80 8.23
CA GLU A 166 -11.24 -12.95 9.06
C GLU A 166 -12.24 -14.13 9.03
N LEU A 167 -13.54 -13.84 8.87
CA LEU A 167 -14.60 -14.85 8.83
C LEU A 167 -14.84 -15.43 7.42
N SER A 168 -14.38 -14.78 6.36
CA SER A 168 -14.65 -15.21 4.98
C SER A 168 -13.58 -16.11 4.35
N ASN A 169 -12.44 -16.35 5.03
CA ASN A 169 -11.24 -16.95 4.42
C ASN A 169 -10.75 -16.20 3.14
N GLU A 170 -11.35 -15.05 2.82
CA GLU A 170 -10.80 -14.12 1.84
C GLU A 170 -9.69 -13.32 2.53
N THR A 171 -8.69 -12.90 1.76
CA THR A 171 -7.49 -12.23 2.23
C THR A 171 -7.80 -10.84 2.80
N ALA A 172 -8.21 -10.77 4.07
CA ALA A 172 -8.64 -9.58 4.84
C ALA A 172 -7.85 -8.26 4.68
N GLY A 173 -6.59 -8.33 4.33
CA GLY A 173 -5.63 -7.27 4.18
C GLY A 173 -5.25 -6.90 2.74
N GLU A 174 -6.05 -7.25 1.72
CA GLU A 174 -5.97 -6.53 0.43
C GLU A 174 -6.54 -5.10 0.56
N HIS A 175 -7.30 -4.82 1.62
CA HIS A 175 -8.04 -3.58 1.80
C HIS A 175 -7.54 -2.68 2.93
N PHE A 176 -6.53 -3.10 3.70
CA PHE A 176 -6.10 -2.33 4.88
C PHE A 176 -4.61 -2.34 5.18
N THR A 177 -4.10 -1.12 5.41
CA THR A 177 -2.73 -0.86 5.84
C THR A 177 -2.73 -0.55 7.33
N PRO A 178 -1.88 -1.18 8.16
CA PRO A 178 -1.81 -0.87 9.59
C PRO A 178 -1.56 0.63 9.84
N ARG A 179 -2.30 1.22 10.78
CA ARG A 179 -2.26 2.67 11.04
C ARG A 179 -0.87 3.19 11.36
N GLU A 180 -0.06 2.41 12.06
CA GLU A 180 1.32 2.76 12.39
C GLU A 180 2.24 2.79 11.16
N VAL A 181 1.97 1.95 10.15
CA VAL A 181 2.68 2.01 8.86
C VAL A 181 2.25 3.27 8.11
N ILE A 182 0.94 3.58 8.09
CA ILE A 182 0.45 4.80 7.45
C ILE A 182 1.06 6.04 8.12
N ARG A 183 1.08 6.10 9.46
CA ARG A 183 1.72 7.20 10.20
C ARG A 183 3.20 7.34 9.86
N LEU A 184 3.94 6.24 9.81
CA LEU A 184 5.34 6.26 9.39
C LEU A 184 5.48 6.86 7.99
N MET A 185 4.71 6.37 7.01
CA MET A 185 4.77 6.89 5.65
C MET A 185 4.43 8.38 5.58
N VAL A 186 3.40 8.83 6.31
CA VAL A 186 3.01 10.25 6.37
C VAL A 186 4.14 11.10 6.96
N ASN A 187 4.75 10.68 8.06
CA ASN A 187 5.90 11.37 8.64
C ASN A 187 7.05 11.50 7.64
N LEU A 188 7.41 10.40 6.97
CA LEU A 188 8.48 10.36 5.97
C LEU A 188 8.19 11.26 4.75
N LEU A 189 6.92 11.45 4.39
CA LEU A 189 6.54 12.35 3.30
C LEU A 189 6.68 13.82 3.67
N PHE A 190 6.28 14.19 4.89
CA PHE A 190 6.13 15.59 5.30
C PHE A 190 7.38 16.18 5.95
N ILE A 191 8.27 15.37 6.52
CA ILE A 191 9.44 15.85 7.29
C ILE A 191 10.37 16.80 6.51
N GLU A 192 10.53 16.61 5.21
CA GLU A 192 11.37 17.48 4.36
C GLU A 192 10.61 18.71 3.83
N ASP A 193 9.31 18.82 4.14
CA ASP A 193 8.39 19.85 3.64
C ASP A 193 7.76 20.67 4.77
N ASP A 194 8.32 20.65 5.99
CA ASP A 194 7.81 21.39 7.16
C ASP A 194 7.55 22.87 6.84
N ASP A 195 8.48 23.56 6.16
CA ASP A 195 8.31 24.96 5.74
C ASP A 195 7.19 25.16 4.69
N ALA A 196 6.94 24.16 3.85
CA ALA A 196 5.91 24.20 2.81
C ALA A 196 4.53 23.86 3.38
N LEU A 197 4.46 23.11 4.47
CA LEU A 197 3.24 22.64 5.12
C LEU A 197 2.83 23.47 6.33
N THR A 198 3.73 24.26 6.92
CA THR A 198 3.46 25.16 8.07
C THR A 198 2.97 26.55 7.65
N LYS A 199 2.98 26.88 6.35
CA LYS A 199 2.45 28.17 5.87
C LYS A 199 0.92 28.23 5.98
N PRO A 200 0.35 29.34 6.49
CA PRO A 200 -1.09 29.58 6.55
C PRO A 200 -1.79 29.36 5.19
N GLY A 201 -2.88 28.59 5.20
CA GLY A 201 -3.76 28.41 4.04
C GLY A 201 -3.18 27.60 2.86
N VAL A 202 -2.12 26.83 3.06
CA VAL A 202 -1.57 25.96 2.01
C VAL A 202 -2.56 24.85 1.66
N VAL A 203 -2.85 24.74 0.36
CA VAL A 203 -3.62 23.63 -0.23
C VAL A 203 -2.66 22.73 -0.99
N ARG A 204 -2.61 21.45 -0.61
CA ARG A 204 -1.82 20.41 -1.30
C ARG A 204 -2.72 19.26 -1.72
N SER A 205 -2.30 18.57 -2.75
CA SER A 205 -3.00 17.40 -3.26
C SER A 205 -2.36 16.11 -2.74
N LEU A 206 -3.19 15.16 -2.31
CA LEU A 206 -2.77 13.82 -1.88
C LEU A 206 -3.53 12.78 -2.69
N TYR A 207 -2.82 11.81 -3.28
CA TYR A 207 -3.44 10.74 -4.07
C TYR A 207 -3.06 9.34 -3.60
N ASP A 208 -4.04 8.43 -3.60
CA ASP A 208 -3.84 6.99 -3.43
C ASP A 208 -4.51 6.21 -4.58
N PRO A 209 -3.74 5.55 -5.48
CA PRO A 209 -4.27 4.78 -6.60
C PRO A 209 -4.91 3.44 -6.21
N THR A 210 -4.79 3.07 -4.94
CA THR A 210 -5.26 1.82 -4.33
C THR A 210 -5.88 2.14 -2.98
N ALA A 211 -6.84 3.07 -2.99
CA ALA A 211 -7.31 3.77 -1.80
C ALA A 211 -7.93 2.84 -0.75
N GLY A 212 -8.38 1.65 -1.16
CA GLY A 212 -9.12 0.74 -0.29
C GLY A 212 -10.30 1.47 0.32
N THR A 213 -10.34 1.49 1.64
CA THR A 213 -11.38 2.14 2.45
C THR A 213 -11.10 3.62 2.73
N GLY A 214 -10.03 4.19 2.17
CA GLY A 214 -9.62 5.58 2.38
C GLY A 214 -8.75 5.81 3.62
N GLY A 215 -8.31 4.74 4.30
CA GLY A 215 -7.54 4.84 5.55
C GLY A 215 -6.27 5.68 5.44
N MET A 216 -5.50 5.54 4.35
CA MET A 216 -4.29 6.34 4.12
C MET A 216 -4.60 7.83 3.96
N LEU A 217 -5.58 8.16 3.13
CA LEU A 217 -6.01 9.54 2.88
C LEU A 217 -6.46 10.21 4.19
N SER A 218 -7.26 9.48 4.97
CA SER A 218 -7.82 9.93 6.23
C SER A 218 -6.77 10.19 7.30
N VAL A 219 -5.87 9.23 7.54
CA VAL A 219 -4.80 9.40 8.53
C VAL A 219 -3.83 10.51 8.11
N ALA A 220 -3.53 10.66 6.82
CA ALA A 220 -2.70 11.76 6.33
C ALA A 220 -3.34 13.13 6.57
N GLY A 221 -4.65 13.26 6.33
CA GLY A 221 -5.40 14.49 6.63
C GLY A 221 -5.45 14.83 8.13
N GLU A 222 -5.70 13.83 8.97
CA GLU A 222 -5.70 13.99 10.43
C GLU A 222 -4.32 14.42 10.95
N HIS A 223 -3.25 13.80 10.43
CA HIS A 223 -1.89 14.13 10.81
C HIS A 223 -1.50 15.55 10.37
N LEU A 224 -1.82 15.95 9.13
CA LEU A 224 -1.57 17.32 8.68
C LEU A 224 -2.33 18.33 9.51
N ALA A 225 -3.61 18.08 9.83
CA ALA A 225 -4.41 18.98 10.64
C ALA A 225 -3.86 19.14 12.07
N ALA A 226 -3.22 18.09 12.62
CA ALA A 226 -2.56 18.17 13.92
C ALA A 226 -1.27 19.00 13.89
N LEU A 227 -0.52 18.98 12.77
CA LEU A 227 0.68 19.78 12.57
C LEU A 227 0.37 21.24 12.21
N ASN A 228 -0.56 21.45 11.28
CA ASN A 228 -1.02 22.75 10.83
C ASN A 228 -2.55 22.73 10.60
N PRO A 229 -3.35 23.23 11.56
CA PRO A 229 -4.81 23.30 11.44
C PRO A 229 -5.33 24.13 10.25
N GLU A 230 -4.51 25.03 9.70
CA GLU A 230 -4.87 25.86 8.54
C GLU A 230 -4.51 25.23 7.19
N ALA A 231 -3.67 24.19 7.19
CA ALA A 231 -3.33 23.47 5.97
C ALA A 231 -4.48 22.56 5.55
N ARG A 232 -4.65 22.37 4.23
CA ARG A 232 -5.68 21.51 3.67
C ARG A 232 -5.12 20.56 2.64
N LEU A 233 -5.52 19.29 2.73
CA LEU A 233 -5.34 18.31 1.66
C LEU A 233 -6.61 18.22 0.82
N VAL A 234 -6.42 18.30 -0.49
CA VAL A 234 -7.41 17.82 -1.47
C VAL A 234 -7.08 16.37 -1.75
N MET A 235 -7.98 15.48 -1.36
CA MET A 235 -7.76 14.04 -1.41
C MET A 235 -8.30 13.44 -2.71
N TYR A 236 -7.50 12.57 -3.31
CA TYR A 236 -7.81 11.84 -4.53
C TYR A 236 -7.60 10.35 -4.29
N GLY A 237 -8.46 9.52 -4.86
CA GLY A 237 -8.42 8.08 -4.63
C GLY A 237 -8.91 7.32 -5.85
N GLN A 238 -8.38 6.11 -6.05
CA GLN A 238 -8.97 5.14 -6.95
C GLN A 238 -9.03 3.78 -6.27
N GLU A 239 -10.12 3.04 -6.45
CA GLU A 239 -10.32 1.73 -5.85
C GLU A 239 -11.08 0.78 -6.78
N LEU A 240 -10.63 -0.48 -6.83
CA LEU A 240 -11.17 -1.54 -7.69
C LEU A 240 -12.38 -2.24 -7.06
N ASN A 241 -12.37 -2.44 -5.74
CA ASN A 241 -13.42 -3.15 -5.01
C ASN A 241 -14.57 -2.19 -4.68
N ALA A 242 -15.80 -2.56 -5.08
CA ALA A 242 -16.97 -1.68 -4.98
C ALA A 242 -17.33 -1.32 -3.52
N GLU A 243 -17.26 -2.28 -2.60
CA GLU A 243 -17.55 -2.05 -1.18
C GLU A 243 -16.50 -1.12 -0.55
N SER A 244 -15.22 -1.36 -0.83
CA SER A 244 -14.12 -0.51 -0.35
C SER A 244 -14.23 0.92 -0.89
N TYR A 245 -14.53 1.05 -2.20
CA TYR A 245 -14.81 2.32 -2.84
C TYR A 245 -15.98 3.06 -2.17
N ALA A 246 -17.09 2.36 -1.88
CA ALA A 246 -18.25 2.95 -1.24
C ALA A 246 -17.92 3.50 0.16
N ILE A 247 -17.11 2.75 0.93
CA ILE A 247 -16.65 3.16 2.26
C ILE A 247 -15.72 4.37 2.17
N CYS A 248 -14.74 4.33 1.27
CA CYS A 248 -13.83 5.45 1.01
C CYS A 248 -14.61 6.71 0.63
N LYS A 249 -15.53 6.60 -0.33
CA LYS A 249 -16.35 7.72 -0.79
C LYS A 249 -17.25 8.28 0.32
N ALA A 250 -17.86 7.43 1.13
CA ALA A 250 -18.65 7.86 2.29
C ALA A 250 -17.81 8.62 3.33
N ASP A 251 -16.62 8.09 3.66
CA ASP A 251 -15.72 8.72 4.62
C ASP A 251 -15.21 10.09 4.13
N MET A 252 -14.82 10.17 2.85
CA MET A 252 -14.43 11.43 2.20
C MET A 252 -15.58 12.45 2.18
N LEU A 253 -16.81 12.01 1.89
CA LEU A 253 -18.00 12.86 1.91
C LEU A 253 -18.25 13.48 3.30
N ILE A 254 -18.18 12.66 4.34
CA ILE A 254 -18.39 13.10 5.74
C ILE A 254 -17.30 14.08 6.18
N LYS A 255 -16.08 13.93 5.65
CA LYS A 255 -14.95 14.83 5.89
C LYS A 255 -14.99 16.10 5.04
N GLY A 256 -16.01 16.28 4.20
CA GLY A 256 -16.16 17.45 3.35
C GLY A 256 -15.16 17.48 2.18
N GLN A 257 -14.61 16.34 1.79
CA GLN A 257 -13.77 16.22 0.60
C GLN A 257 -14.65 16.12 -0.66
N ASP A 258 -14.11 16.58 -1.78
CA ASP A 258 -14.78 16.44 -3.07
C ASP A 258 -14.72 14.98 -3.54
N ILE A 259 -15.84 14.29 -3.39
CA ILE A 259 -16.01 12.88 -3.75
C ILE A 259 -15.92 12.60 -5.26
N ALA A 260 -15.94 13.62 -6.13
CA ALA A 260 -15.64 13.44 -7.56
C ALA A 260 -14.18 13.01 -7.78
N ASN A 261 -13.33 13.18 -6.77
CA ASN A 261 -11.92 12.76 -6.79
C ASN A 261 -11.72 11.30 -6.37
N ILE A 262 -12.77 10.60 -5.95
CA ILE A 262 -12.73 9.19 -5.58
C ILE A 262 -13.33 8.39 -6.73
N ILE A 263 -12.49 7.60 -7.42
CA ILE A 263 -12.85 6.92 -8.66
C ILE A 263 -12.97 5.42 -8.43
N PHE A 264 -14.03 4.82 -8.97
CA PHE A 264 -14.19 3.38 -9.02
C PHE A 264 -13.55 2.80 -10.29
N GLY A 265 -12.74 1.75 -10.14
CA GLY A 265 -12.19 0.98 -11.26
C GLY A 265 -10.71 0.60 -11.10
N ASN A 266 -10.21 -0.23 -12.02
CA ASN A 266 -8.83 -0.71 -12.00
C ASN A 266 -7.84 0.39 -12.40
N THR A 267 -6.94 0.79 -11.49
CA THR A 267 -5.99 1.89 -11.73
C THR A 267 -5.02 1.64 -12.89
N LEU A 268 -4.64 0.39 -13.15
CA LEU A 268 -3.66 0.04 -14.18
C LEU A 268 -4.29 -0.05 -15.57
N SER A 269 -5.50 -0.61 -15.71
CA SER A 269 -6.17 -0.68 -17.02
C SER A 269 -7.07 0.52 -17.35
N ALA A 270 -7.51 1.27 -16.35
CA ALA A 270 -8.41 2.42 -16.49
C ALA A 270 -8.02 3.52 -15.51
N ASP A 271 -7.03 4.33 -15.89
CA ASP A 271 -6.58 5.48 -15.09
C ASP A 271 -7.69 6.52 -14.92
N GLY A 272 -8.30 6.54 -13.73
CA GLY A 272 -9.44 7.40 -13.40
C GLY A 272 -9.10 8.89 -13.31
N LEU A 273 -7.82 9.23 -13.20
CA LEU A 273 -7.33 10.59 -13.00
C LEU A 273 -6.26 10.94 -14.03
N THR A 274 -6.47 10.52 -15.28
CA THR A 274 -5.56 10.76 -16.41
C THR A 274 -5.16 12.24 -16.51
N GLY A 275 -3.86 12.52 -16.63
CA GLY A 275 -3.31 13.88 -16.73
C GLY A 275 -3.31 14.69 -15.43
N LYS A 276 -3.81 14.15 -14.32
CA LYS A 276 -3.66 14.76 -12.99
C LYS A 276 -2.27 14.47 -12.43
N HIS A 277 -1.73 15.44 -11.71
CA HIS A 277 -0.47 15.34 -11.00
C HIS A 277 -0.65 15.81 -9.56
N PHE A 278 0.11 15.23 -8.62
CA PHE A 278 -0.13 15.43 -7.18
C PHE A 278 1.12 15.86 -6.43
N ASP A 279 0.98 16.63 -5.35
CA ASP A 279 2.10 17.05 -4.50
C ASP A 279 2.63 15.86 -3.67
N TYR A 280 1.70 15.07 -3.12
CA TYR A 280 1.99 13.89 -2.31
C TYR A 280 1.19 12.69 -2.80
N MET A 281 1.75 11.49 -2.65
CA MET A 281 1.01 10.24 -2.90
C MET A 281 1.40 9.17 -1.87
N LEU A 282 0.44 8.31 -1.54
CA LEU A 282 0.62 7.16 -0.67
C LEU A 282 -0.04 5.95 -1.33
N SER A 283 0.55 4.76 -1.21
CA SER A 283 -0.08 3.56 -1.75
C SER A 283 0.41 2.30 -1.05
N ASN A 284 -0.49 1.35 -0.86
CA ASN A 284 -0.17 -0.03 -0.51
C ASN A 284 -0.89 -0.95 -1.50
N PRO A 285 -0.33 -1.15 -2.70
CA PRO A 285 -0.95 -1.99 -3.72
C PRO A 285 -0.91 -3.46 -3.32
N PRO A 286 -1.75 -4.30 -3.96
CA PRO A 286 -1.71 -5.74 -3.73
C PRO A 286 -0.32 -6.33 -4.08
N PHE A 287 0.26 -7.09 -3.16
CA PHE A 287 1.65 -7.57 -3.28
C PHE A 287 1.78 -8.73 -4.27
N GLY A 288 2.61 -8.56 -5.30
CA GLY A 288 3.02 -9.66 -6.18
C GLY A 288 1.88 -10.31 -6.95
N VAL A 289 0.78 -9.57 -7.20
CA VAL A 289 -0.39 -10.11 -7.89
C VAL A 289 -0.17 -10.15 -9.40
N GLU A 290 -0.68 -11.22 -10.02
CA GLU A 290 -0.68 -11.40 -11.47
C GLU A 290 -1.55 -10.35 -12.18
N TRP A 291 -1.03 -9.73 -13.24
CA TRP A 291 -1.75 -8.71 -14.02
C TRP A 291 -2.27 -9.24 -15.37
N LYS A 292 -2.49 -10.55 -15.48
CA LYS A 292 -2.91 -11.23 -16.73
C LYS A 292 -4.21 -10.66 -17.30
N LYS A 293 -5.18 -10.34 -16.44
CA LYS A 293 -6.51 -9.82 -16.83
C LYS A 293 -6.44 -8.44 -17.52
N ILE A 294 -5.39 -7.67 -17.24
CA ILE A 294 -5.19 -6.31 -17.76
C ILE A 294 -3.99 -6.22 -18.72
N GLU A 295 -3.44 -7.39 -19.12
CA GLU A 295 -2.19 -7.46 -19.86
C GLU A 295 -2.27 -6.74 -21.20
N LYS A 296 -3.41 -6.87 -21.88
CA LYS A 296 -3.65 -6.27 -23.19
C LYS A 296 -3.58 -4.75 -23.13
N GLU A 297 -4.22 -4.15 -22.13
CA GLU A 297 -4.30 -2.70 -21.94
C GLU A 297 -2.92 -2.13 -21.59
N VAL A 298 -2.23 -2.75 -20.63
CA VAL A 298 -0.89 -2.34 -20.19
C VAL A 298 0.14 -2.45 -21.33
N ARG A 299 0.15 -3.57 -22.06
CA ARG A 299 1.05 -3.75 -23.22
C ARG A 299 0.75 -2.79 -24.36
N LYS A 300 -0.53 -2.50 -24.61
CA LYS A 300 -0.94 -1.54 -25.62
C LYS A 300 -0.40 -0.15 -25.28
N GLU A 301 -0.56 0.31 -24.04
CA GLU A 301 -0.02 1.60 -23.59
C GLU A 301 1.51 1.65 -23.74
N ALA A 302 2.22 0.63 -23.24
CA ALA A 302 3.67 0.56 -23.34
C ALA A 302 4.16 0.61 -24.81
N ALA A 303 3.51 -0.14 -25.70
CA ALA A 303 3.90 -0.21 -27.12
C ALA A 303 3.56 1.07 -27.90
N GLN A 304 2.44 1.72 -27.60
CA GLN A 304 1.96 2.88 -28.37
C GLN A 304 2.47 4.21 -27.84
N GLN A 305 2.70 4.32 -26.53
CA GLN A 305 3.05 5.57 -25.88
C GLN A 305 4.50 5.60 -25.38
N GLY A 306 5.13 4.45 -25.13
CA GLY A 306 6.48 4.40 -24.59
C GLY A 306 6.62 5.29 -23.34
N PHE A 307 7.61 6.18 -23.33
CA PHE A 307 7.83 7.15 -22.24
C PHE A 307 6.81 8.29 -22.16
N ASN A 308 5.93 8.45 -23.17
CA ASN A 308 4.79 9.36 -23.05
C ASN A 308 3.63 8.74 -22.25
N GLY A 309 3.65 7.42 -22.05
CA GLY A 309 2.72 6.70 -21.17
C GLY A 309 3.38 6.29 -19.85
N ARG A 310 2.67 5.52 -19.03
CA ARG A 310 3.14 5.14 -17.68
C ARG A 310 4.22 4.07 -17.71
N PHE A 311 4.18 3.18 -18.69
CA PHE A 311 4.98 1.94 -18.69
C PHE A 311 6.20 1.97 -19.62
N GLY A 312 6.67 3.17 -19.99
CA GLY A 312 7.84 3.35 -20.86
C GLY A 312 9.13 2.69 -20.37
N PRO A 313 9.47 2.71 -19.06
CA PRO A 313 10.70 2.10 -18.56
C PRO A 313 10.79 0.58 -18.74
N GLY A 314 9.65 -0.11 -18.85
CA GLY A 314 9.61 -1.56 -18.99
C GLY A 314 8.35 -2.17 -18.42
N LEU A 315 8.17 -3.46 -18.67
CA LEU A 315 7.07 -4.26 -18.13
C LEU A 315 7.63 -5.42 -17.30
N PRO A 316 7.21 -5.60 -16.04
CA PRO A 316 7.61 -6.76 -15.25
C PRO A 316 6.99 -8.04 -15.84
N ARG A 317 7.39 -9.21 -15.32
CA ARG A 317 6.71 -10.47 -15.63
C ARG A 317 5.21 -10.40 -15.29
N VAL A 318 4.39 -11.15 -16.02
CA VAL A 318 2.91 -11.14 -15.85
C VAL A 318 2.48 -11.57 -14.44
N SER A 319 3.26 -12.45 -13.80
CA SER A 319 2.98 -12.96 -12.46
C SER A 319 3.24 -11.96 -11.32
N ASP A 320 3.76 -10.75 -11.61
CA ASP A 320 4.04 -9.75 -10.59
C ASP A 320 3.84 -8.33 -11.12
N GLY A 321 2.72 -7.69 -10.76
CA GLY A 321 2.36 -6.33 -11.18
C GLY A 321 2.93 -5.21 -10.30
N SER A 322 3.72 -5.52 -9.27
CA SER A 322 4.12 -4.55 -8.23
C SER A 322 4.80 -3.29 -8.80
N LEU A 323 5.70 -3.47 -9.77
CA LEU A 323 6.40 -2.36 -10.43
C LEU A 323 5.51 -1.51 -11.34
N LEU A 324 4.35 -2.02 -11.79
CA LEU A 324 3.41 -1.22 -12.58
C LEU A 324 2.76 -0.12 -11.72
N PHE A 325 2.47 -0.40 -10.45
CA PHE A 325 1.96 0.62 -9.52
C PHE A 325 3.01 1.69 -9.19
N LEU A 326 4.28 1.28 -9.05
CA LEU A 326 5.39 2.24 -8.89
C LEU A 326 5.47 3.19 -10.09
N LEU A 327 5.43 2.65 -11.31
CA LEU A 327 5.44 3.45 -12.54
C LEU A 327 4.21 4.34 -12.68
N HIS A 328 3.03 3.86 -12.28
CA HIS A 328 1.82 4.68 -12.25
C HIS A 328 1.98 5.90 -11.35
N LEU A 329 2.48 5.73 -10.12
CA LEU A 329 2.75 6.86 -9.21
C LEU A 329 3.80 7.82 -9.78
N ILE A 330 4.86 7.31 -10.42
CA ILE A 330 5.87 8.16 -11.08
C ILE A 330 5.24 9.03 -12.17
N ALA A 331 4.35 8.47 -12.99
CA ALA A 331 3.65 9.23 -14.03
C ALA A 331 2.70 10.31 -13.47
N LYS A 332 2.26 10.17 -12.21
CA LYS A 332 1.44 11.14 -11.49
C LYS A 332 2.24 12.20 -10.74
N MET A 333 3.56 12.16 -10.81
CA MET A 333 4.39 13.19 -10.19
C MET A 333 4.22 14.51 -10.91
N ARG A 334 4.03 15.57 -10.14
CA ARG A 334 4.12 16.96 -10.57
C ARG A 334 5.55 17.25 -11.03
N PRO A 335 5.75 18.00 -12.12
CA PRO A 335 7.10 18.33 -12.58
C PRO A 335 7.92 19.06 -11.52
N ALA A 336 9.21 18.74 -11.42
CA ALA A 336 10.13 19.35 -10.44
C ALA A 336 10.17 20.89 -10.52
N LYS A 337 10.12 21.44 -11.75
CA LYS A 337 10.06 22.89 -12.00
C LYS A 337 8.85 23.58 -11.38
N ASP A 338 7.77 22.82 -11.17
CA ASP A 338 6.53 23.32 -10.59
C ASP A 338 6.45 23.01 -9.09
N GLY A 339 7.54 22.55 -8.46
CA GLY A 339 7.60 22.21 -7.04
C GLY A 339 7.60 20.71 -6.76
N GLY A 340 7.54 19.85 -7.80
CA GLY A 340 7.76 18.41 -7.69
C GLY A 340 6.76 17.64 -6.84
N SER A 341 7.09 16.38 -6.58
CA SER A 341 6.30 15.44 -5.76
C SER A 341 7.19 14.57 -4.90
N ARG A 342 6.61 14.06 -3.81
CA ARG A 342 7.15 12.93 -3.05
C ARG A 342 6.04 11.92 -2.79
N PHE A 343 6.35 10.64 -2.89
CA PHE A 343 5.40 9.59 -2.54
C PHE A 343 6.03 8.42 -1.80
N GLY A 344 5.17 7.73 -1.04
CA GLY A 344 5.49 6.52 -0.30
C GLY A 344 4.70 5.36 -0.87
N ILE A 345 5.36 4.27 -1.24
CA ILE A 345 4.69 3.04 -1.69
C ILE A 345 5.20 1.85 -0.90
N VAL A 346 4.28 1.03 -0.38
CA VAL A 346 4.63 -0.23 0.30
C VAL A 346 4.72 -1.35 -0.73
N LEU A 347 5.84 -2.07 -0.77
CA LEU A 347 6.05 -3.20 -1.67
C LEU A 347 6.61 -4.41 -0.91
N ASN A 348 6.49 -5.61 -1.49
CA ASN A 348 7.22 -6.78 -1.01
C ASN A 348 8.70 -6.73 -1.48
N GLY A 349 9.46 -7.80 -1.23
CA GLY A 349 10.86 -7.86 -1.63
C GLY A 349 11.11 -7.99 -3.15
N SER A 350 10.13 -8.46 -3.94
CA SER A 350 10.34 -8.80 -5.35
C SER A 350 10.84 -7.61 -6.20
N PRO A 351 10.26 -6.40 -6.11
CA PRO A 351 10.75 -5.20 -6.80
C PRO A 351 12.23 -4.88 -6.60
N LEU A 352 12.84 -5.30 -5.48
CA LEU A 352 14.23 -4.99 -5.15
C LEU A 352 15.25 -5.75 -6.02
N PHE A 353 14.97 -7.00 -6.39
CA PHE A 353 15.98 -7.89 -6.99
C PHE A 353 15.47 -8.80 -8.10
N THR A 354 14.17 -8.94 -8.29
CA THR A 354 13.63 -9.82 -9.35
C THR A 354 14.03 -9.30 -10.73
N GLY A 355 14.40 -10.20 -11.64
CA GLY A 355 14.68 -9.89 -13.04
C GLY A 355 16.14 -9.48 -13.26
N GLY A 356 16.82 -10.23 -14.14
CA GLY A 356 18.23 -10.00 -14.46
C GLY A 356 18.46 -8.86 -15.45
N ALA A 357 19.73 -8.63 -15.81
CA ALA A 357 20.13 -7.56 -16.72
C ALA A 357 19.36 -7.59 -18.06
N GLY A 358 18.77 -6.44 -18.42
CA GLY A 358 17.92 -6.28 -19.59
C GLY A 358 16.51 -6.87 -19.46
N SER A 359 16.08 -7.37 -18.30
CA SER A 359 14.66 -7.66 -18.03
C SER A 359 13.90 -6.39 -17.70
N GLY A 360 12.57 -6.41 -17.88
CA GLY A 360 11.74 -5.24 -17.60
C GLY A 360 11.82 -4.76 -16.15
N GLU A 361 11.91 -5.67 -15.17
CA GLU A 361 12.09 -5.29 -13.77
C GLU A 361 13.43 -4.58 -13.53
N SER A 362 14.50 -5.07 -14.15
CA SER A 362 15.82 -4.45 -14.08
C SER A 362 15.84 -3.08 -14.76
N GLU A 363 15.20 -2.92 -15.92
CA GLU A 363 15.10 -1.63 -16.60
C GLU A 363 14.25 -0.61 -15.84
N ILE A 364 13.20 -1.05 -15.13
CA ILE A 364 12.43 -0.17 -14.24
C ILE A 364 13.29 0.30 -13.06
N ARG A 365 14.05 -0.62 -12.42
CA ARG A 365 14.98 -0.24 -11.34
C ARG A 365 16.06 0.72 -11.85
N ARG A 366 16.64 0.43 -13.01
CA ARG A 366 17.57 1.31 -13.70
C ARG A 366 16.99 2.69 -13.88
N TYR A 367 15.77 2.79 -14.42
CA TYR A 367 15.12 4.06 -14.66
C TYR A 367 14.94 4.87 -13.37
N VAL A 368 14.44 4.26 -12.28
CA VAL A 368 14.20 5.02 -11.03
C VAL A 368 15.48 5.41 -10.30
N LEU A 369 16.58 4.67 -10.49
CA LEU A 369 17.89 4.98 -9.90
C LEU A 369 18.68 5.99 -10.75
N GLU A 370 18.75 5.81 -12.06
CA GLU A 370 19.46 6.73 -12.97
C GLU A 370 18.78 8.10 -13.08
N ASN A 371 17.45 8.17 -12.92
CA ASN A 371 16.72 9.44 -12.83
C ASN A 371 16.69 10.01 -11.40
N ASP A 372 17.46 9.43 -10.47
CA ASP A 372 17.60 9.90 -9.09
C ASP A 372 16.26 10.06 -8.36
N LEU A 373 15.32 9.13 -8.56
CA LEU A 373 13.96 9.22 -8.02
C LEU A 373 13.85 8.56 -6.64
N VAL A 374 14.50 7.41 -6.42
CA VAL A 374 14.41 6.68 -5.14
C VAL A 374 15.21 7.41 -4.07
N GLU A 375 14.55 7.98 -3.06
CA GLU A 375 15.18 8.75 -1.97
C GLU A 375 15.59 7.85 -0.80
N ALA A 376 14.69 6.93 -0.40
CA ALA A 376 14.99 5.94 0.62
C ALA A 376 14.17 4.66 0.47
N ILE A 377 14.65 3.57 1.04
CA ILE A 377 13.92 2.31 1.20
C ILE A 377 14.02 1.88 2.67
N ILE A 378 12.87 1.69 3.31
CA ILE A 378 12.77 1.29 4.71
C ILE A 378 12.26 -0.15 4.79
N GLY A 379 13.08 -1.07 5.30
CA GLY A 379 12.68 -2.46 5.56
C GLY A 379 11.89 -2.56 6.85
N LEU A 380 10.62 -2.98 6.77
CA LEU A 380 9.73 -3.09 7.92
C LEU A 380 9.85 -4.45 8.63
N PRO A 381 9.45 -4.56 9.91
CA PRO A 381 9.33 -5.85 10.57
C PRO A 381 8.38 -6.80 9.82
N THR A 382 8.68 -8.09 9.86
CA THR A 382 7.74 -9.14 9.43
C THR A 382 6.46 -9.11 10.26
N ASP A 383 5.40 -9.78 9.83
CA ASP A 383 4.17 -9.95 10.63
C ASP A 383 3.55 -8.60 11.07
N MET A 384 3.79 -7.54 10.29
CA MET A 384 3.22 -6.21 10.48
C MET A 384 1.88 -6.05 9.77
N PHE A 385 1.66 -6.81 8.70
CA PHE A 385 0.45 -6.74 7.88
C PHE A 385 -0.53 -7.86 8.24
N TYR A 386 -1.82 -7.59 8.07
CA TYR A 386 -2.89 -8.51 8.47
C TYR A 386 -2.90 -9.80 7.67
N ASN A 387 -2.45 -9.76 6.42
CA ASN A 387 -2.52 -10.89 5.49
C ASN A 387 -1.24 -11.68 5.31
N THR A 388 -0.12 -11.14 5.78
CA THR A 388 1.16 -11.69 5.38
C THR A 388 2.22 -11.47 6.44
N GLY A 389 3.02 -12.52 6.66
CA GLY A 389 4.22 -12.48 7.48
C GLY A 389 5.47 -12.10 6.69
N ILE A 390 5.36 -11.77 5.40
CA ILE A 390 6.52 -11.44 4.57
C ILE A 390 7.20 -10.13 5.00
N SER A 391 8.47 -9.99 4.66
CA SER A 391 9.16 -8.70 4.69
C SER A 391 8.54 -7.74 3.68
N THR A 392 8.29 -6.52 4.13
CA THR A 392 7.72 -5.42 3.34
C THR A 392 8.62 -4.20 3.44
N TYR A 393 8.55 -3.34 2.43
CA TYR A 393 9.45 -2.22 2.28
C TYR A 393 8.66 -0.98 1.91
N VAL A 394 8.91 0.13 2.60
CA VAL A 394 8.42 1.46 2.20
C VAL A 394 9.45 2.08 1.28
N TRP A 395 9.08 2.34 0.03
CA TRP A 395 9.87 3.10 -0.91
C TRP A 395 9.44 4.56 -0.84
N ILE A 396 10.38 5.45 -0.55
CA ILE A 396 10.21 6.90 -0.65
C ILE A 396 10.82 7.35 -1.97
N VAL A 397 10.00 7.96 -2.81
CA VAL A 397 10.37 8.39 -4.16
C VAL A 397 10.06 9.86 -4.32
N SER A 398 11.02 10.64 -4.82
CA SER A 398 10.89 12.07 -5.02
C SER A 398 11.63 12.54 -6.26
N ASN A 399 11.04 13.47 -7.01
CA ASN A 399 11.69 14.19 -8.10
C ASN A 399 12.17 15.59 -7.65
N ARG A 400 12.14 15.84 -6.34
CA ARG A 400 12.55 17.10 -5.69
C ARG A 400 13.47 16.86 -4.50
N LYS A 401 14.34 15.86 -4.60
CA LYS A 401 15.32 15.53 -3.55
C LYS A 401 16.09 16.78 -3.09
N PRO A 402 16.25 16.99 -1.77
CA PRO A 402 17.16 18.01 -1.23
C PRO A 402 18.57 17.88 -1.80
N PRO A 403 19.34 18.97 -1.92
CA PRO A 403 20.69 18.94 -2.49
C PRO A 403 21.62 17.90 -1.86
N ALA A 404 21.52 17.68 -0.54
CA ALA A 404 22.34 16.73 0.19
C ALA A 404 22.05 15.26 -0.17
N ARG A 405 20.87 14.94 -0.73
CA ARG A 405 20.46 13.57 -1.08
C ARG A 405 20.62 13.24 -2.57
N LYS A 406 21.04 14.19 -3.40
CA LYS A 406 21.11 14.00 -4.86
C LYS A 406 22.14 12.94 -5.22
N GLY A 407 21.77 12.04 -6.12
CA GLY A 407 22.60 10.92 -6.57
C GLY A 407 22.75 9.81 -5.54
N GLN A 408 21.97 9.82 -4.45
CA GLN A 408 22.08 8.88 -3.35
C GLN A 408 20.73 8.27 -2.95
N VAL A 409 20.82 7.08 -2.37
CA VAL A 409 19.70 6.34 -1.76
C VAL A 409 20.07 5.97 -0.33
N GLN A 410 19.16 6.23 0.61
CA GLN A 410 19.27 5.76 1.99
C GLN A 410 18.52 4.44 2.17
N LEU A 411 19.19 3.41 2.66
CA LEU A 411 18.54 2.17 3.09
C LEU A 411 18.43 2.19 4.62
N ILE A 412 17.24 1.90 5.17
CA ILE A 412 16.99 1.84 6.61
C ILE A 412 16.38 0.49 6.98
N ASP A 413 17.10 -0.35 7.71
CA ASP A 413 16.59 -1.62 8.24
C ASP A 413 15.89 -1.40 9.59
N ALA A 414 14.56 -1.27 9.54
CA ALA A 414 13.70 -1.18 10.71
C ALA A 414 13.11 -2.55 11.11
N SER A 415 13.63 -3.67 10.58
CA SER A 415 13.07 -5.02 10.84
C SER A 415 13.11 -5.42 12.32
N GLY A 416 14.06 -4.87 13.08
CA GLY A 416 14.20 -5.04 14.52
C GLY A 416 13.38 -4.08 15.39
N MET A 417 12.76 -3.04 14.81
CA MET A 417 12.06 -1.98 15.53
C MET A 417 10.58 -2.32 15.69
N TRP A 418 10.22 -3.13 16.69
CA TRP A 418 8.82 -3.52 16.90
C TRP A 418 8.53 -3.86 18.35
N GLU A 419 7.26 -3.78 18.73
CA GLU A 419 6.74 -4.32 19.97
C GLU A 419 5.72 -5.43 19.68
N LYS A 420 5.66 -6.40 20.60
CA LYS A 420 4.75 -7.54 20.46
C LYS A 420 3.32 -7.09 20.73
N MET A 421 2.40 -7.41 19.83
CA MET A 421 0.98 -7.17 20.08
C MET A 421 0.46 -8.08 21.19
N ARG A 422 -0.37 -7.53 22.08
CA ARG A 422 -1.07 -8.32 23.12
C ARG A 422 -1.98 -9.37 22.50
N LYS A 423 -2.67 -9.01 21.41
CA LYS A 423 -3.54 -9.89 20.64
C LYS A 423 -3.17 -9.82 19.17
N SER A 424 -2.82 -10.98 18.64
CA SER A 424 -2.65 -11.28 17.23
C SER A 424 -3.89 -10.94 16.39
N LEU A 425 -3.72 -10.38 15.19
CA LEU A 425 -4.81 -10.08 14.25
C LEU A 425 -4.46 -10.64 12.85
N GLY A 426 -5.13 -11.70 12.39
CA GLY A 426 -4.75 -12.39 11.14
C GLY A 426 -3.33 -12.94 11.20
N SER A 427 -2.45 -12.51 10.30
CA SER A 427 -0.98 -12.74 10.33
C SER A 427 -0.22 -11.70 11.16
N LYS A 428 -0.84 -10.58 11.51
CA LYS A 428 -0.20 -9.49 12.23
C LYS A 428 0.08 -9.88 13.69
N ARG A 429 1.34 -9.75 14.10
CA ARG A 429 1.85 -10.08 15.45
C ARG A 429 2.69 -8.96 16.06
N LYS A 430 3.24 -8.09 15.22
CA LYS A 430 4.16 -7.01 15.59
C LYS A 430 3.52 -5.68 15.25
N GLN A 431 3.89 -4.62 15.96
CA GLN A 431 3.52 -3.23 15.64
C GLN A 431 4.70 -2.29 15.90
N LEU A 432 4.72 -1.15 15.19
CA LEU A 432 5.60 -0.03 15.51
C LEU A 432 4.99 0.76 16.68
N SER A 433 5.80 1.09 17.69
CA SER A 433 5.43 2.07 18.70
C SER A 433 5.60 3.49 18.14
N ALA A 434 5.12 4.49 18.88
CA ALA A 434 5.36 5.89 18.53
C ALA A 434 6.87 6.20 18.47
N ASP A 435 7.63 5.72 19.47
CA ASP A 435 9.09 5.90 19.55
C ASP A 435 9.82 5.28 18.35
N HIS A 436 9.39 4.10 17.90
CA HIS A 436 9.95 3.48 16.68
C HIS A 436 9.69 4.36 15.45
N ILE A 437 8.47 4.90 15.31
CA ILE A 437 8.12 5.77 14.18
C ILE A 437 8.95 7.05 14.21
N GLU A 438 9.09 7.69 15.37
CA GLU A 438 9.89 8.89 15.56
C GLU A 438 11.36 8.64 15.22
N ASP A 439 11.92 7.54 15.70
CA ASP A 439 13.32 7.20 15.44
C ASP A 439 13.59 6.91 13.96
N ILE A 440 12.75 6.13 13.28
CA ILE A 440 12.88 5.90 11.83
C ILE A 440 12.77 7.22 11.07
N THR A 441 11.81 8.06 11.47
CA THR A 441 11.57 9.38 10.87
C THR A 441 12.79 10.29 11.04
N ARG A 442 13.39 10.32 12.22
CA ARG A 442 14.60 11.08 12.54
C ARG A 442 15.81 10.58 11.75
N ILE A 443 16.04 9.26 11.72
CA ILE A 443 17.13 8.64 10.95
C ILE A 443 17.01 8.98 9.46
N PHE A 444 15.79 8.89 8.94
CA PHE A 444 15.49 9.32 7.57
C PHE A 444 15.80 10.80 7.41
N GLY A 445 15.11 11.70 8.13
CA GLY A 445 15.21 13.15 7.95
C GLY A 445 16.61 13.74 8.15
N ASN A 446 17.38 13.21 9.10
CA ASN A 446 18.78 13.63 9.33
C ASN A 446 19.74 13.15 8.24
N PHE A 447 19.32 12.21 7.38
CA PHE A 447 20.15 11.56 6.37
C PHE A 447 21.46 11.02 6.95
N GLU A 448 21.34 10.27 8.06
CA GLU A 448 22.48 9.74 8.83
C GLU A 448 22.71 8.24 8.59
N GLU A 449 23.98 7.83 8.51
CA GLU A 449 24.33 6.41 8.69
C GLU A 449 24.32 6.07 10.17
N VAL A 450 23.71 4.94 10.53
CA VAL A 450 23.49 4.56 11.94
C VAL A 450 23.87 3.10 12.11
N THR A 451 24.58 2.81 13.20
CA THR A 451 24.90 1.45 13.65
C THR A 451 24.54 1.34 15.13
N ARG A 452 23.83 0.27 15.52
CA ARG A 452 23.47 -0.03 16.91
C ARG A 452 23.96 -1.43 17.25
N ASP A 453 24.70 -1.56 18.34
CA ASP A 453 25.25 -2.85 18.81
C ASP A 453 26.02 -3.63 17.72
N GLY A 454 26.76 -2.90 16.88
CA GLY A 454 27.52 -3.47 15.76
C GLY A 454 26.66 -3.88 14.55
N VAL A 455 25.36 -3.62 14.57
CA VAL A 455 24.43 -3.87 13.45
C VAL A 455 24.10 -2.55 12.76
N PRO A 456 24.39 -2.40 11.46
CA PRO A 456 23.97 -1.22 10.72
C PRO A 456 22.44 -1.15 10.67
N ILE A 457 21.89 0.04 10.85
CA ILE A 457 20.47 0.36 10.79
C ILE A 457 20.17 1.26 9.60
N SER A 458 21.06 2.22 9.31
CA SER A 458 20.94 3.12 8.16
C SER A 458 22.25 3.19 7.41
N ARG A 459 22.19 3.09 6.08
CA ARG A 459 23.33 3.14 5.17
C ARG A 459 23.00 3.97 3.95
N ILE A 460 23.98 4.71 3.44
CA ILE A 460 23.78 5.62 2.31
C ILE A 460 24.66 5.18 1.15
N PHE A 461 24.06 5.02 -0.03
CA PHE A 461 24.73 4.55 -1.24
C PHE A 461 24.57 5.55 -2.36
N ARG A 462 25.52 5.56 -3.30
CA ARG A 462 25.33 6.24 -4.58
C ARG A 462 24.43 5.40 -5.48
N ASN A 463 23.71 6.04 -6.39
CA ASN A 463 22.78 5.33 -7.30
C ASN A 463 23.49 4.24 -8.12
N GLU A 464 24.74 4.47 -8.53
CA GLU A 464 25.52 3.52 -9.33
C GLU A 464 25.94 2.28 -8.54
N SER A 465 25.90 2.32 -7.20
CA SER A 465 26.23 1.16 -6.34
C SER A 465 25.26 -0.01 -6.50
N PHE A 466 24.09 0.22 -7.09
CA PHE A 466 23.06 -0.80 -7.34
C PHE A 466 23.12 -1.38 -8.75
N GLY A 467 23.99 -0.84 -9.61
CA GLY A 467 24.14 -1.34 -10.97
C GLY A 467 25.24 -2.40 -11.08
N TYR A 468 25.07 -3.31 -12.02
CA TYR A 468 26.06 -4.32 -12.39
C TYR A 468 26.05 -4.59 -13.90
N ARG A 469 27.09 -5.26 -14.39
CA ARG A 469 27.22 -5.78 -15.76
C ARG A 469 27.16 -7.29 -15.68
N THR A 470 26.16 -7.91 -16.30
CA THR A 470 26.17 -9.35 -16.56
C THR A 470 27.05 -9.59 -17.79
N ILE A 471 28.22 -10.17 -17.58
CA ILE A 471 29.13 -10.57 -18.66
C ILE A 471 28.89 -12.03 -19.03
N THR A 472 29.06 -12.37 -20.32
CA THR A 472 29.02 -13.76 -20.77
C THR A 472 30.45 -14.31 -20.77
N VAL A 473 30.67 -15.36 -20.00
CA VAL A 473 31.93 -16.09 -19.91
C VAL A 473 31.86 -17.24 -20.90
N GLU A 474 32.67 -17.17 -21.95
CA GLU A 474 32.77 -18.23 -22.96
C GLU A 474 34.02 -19.08 -22.71
N ARG A 475 33.91 -20.37 -23.02
CA ARG A 475 35.02 -21.33 -22.96
C ARG A 475 35.11 -22.08 -24.29
N PRO A 476 36.29 -22.59 -24.68
CA PRO A 476 36.47 -23.15 -26.00
C PRO A 476 35.85 -24.55 -26.13
N GLU A 477 35.15 -24.80 -27.23
CA GLU A 477 34.76 -26.13 -27.64
C GLU A 477 36.01 -26.97 -27.94
N ARG A 478 35.99 -28.23 -27.53
CA ARG A 478 37.10 -29.16 -27.73
C ARG A 478 36.62 -30.36 -28.53
N ASP A 479 37.43 -30.76 -29.50
CA ASP A 479 37.18 -31.98 -30.27
C ASP A 479 37.37 -33.25 -29.41
N ALA A 480 37.08 -34.43 -29.99
CA ALA A 480 37.24 -35.72 -29.31
C ALA A 480 38.68 -36.01 -28.84
N LYS A 481 39.68 -35.23 -29.29
CA LYS A 481 41.09 -35.32 -28.89
C LYS A 481 41.47 -34.24 -27.87
N GLY A 482 40.52 -33.43 -27.40
CA GLY A 482 40.71 -32.36 -26.43
C GLY A 482 41.28 -31.06 -27.03
N LYS A 483 41.37 -30.94 -28.36
CA LYS A 483 41.93 -29.75 -29.03
C LYS A 483 40.86 -28.70 -29.26
N VAL A 484 41.21 -27.43 -29.02
CA VAL A 484 40.32 -26.29 -29.26
C VAL A 484 39.88 -26.24 -30.72
N VAL A 485 38.57 -26.18 -30.92
CA VAL A 485 37.95 -26.00 -32.23
C VAL A 485 38.05 -24.52 -32.61
N LEU A 486 38.54 -24.24 -33.83
CA LEU A 486 38.67 -22.89 -34.35
C LEU A 486 37.64 -22.63 -35.45
N GLY A 487 37.05 -21.43 -35.45
CA GLY A 487 36.12 -21.02 -36.51
C GLY A 487 36.81 -21.01 -37.87
N THR A 488 36.12 -21.47 -38.91
CA THR A 488 36.70 -21.62 -40.26
C THR A 488 36.27 -20.53 -41.25
N LYS A 489 35.23 -19.75 -40.94
CA LYS A 489 34.63 -18.73 -41.81
C LYS A 489 34.12 -17.51 -41.02
N GLY A 490 33.93 -16.38 -41.71
CA GLY A 490 33.35 -15.16 -41.16
C GLY A 490 34.22 -14.45 -40.10
N LYS A 491 33.59 -13.63 -39.25
CA LYS A 491 34.26 -12.88 -38.15
C LYS A 491 34.91 -13.77 -37.08
N GLY A 492 34.54 -15.06 -37.03
CA GLY A 492 35.10 -16.06 -36.13
C GLY A 492 36.26 -16.87 -36.70
N LYS A 493 36.72 -16.59 -37.93
CA LYS A 493 37.81 -17.35 -38.54
C LYS A 493 39.10 -17.24 -37.70
N GLY A 494 39.63 -18.38 -37.26
CA GLY A 494 40.84 -18.46 -36.43
C GLY A 494 40.64 -18.18 -34.94
N LYS A 495 39.42 -17.85 -34.49
CA LYS A 495 39.09 -17.69 -33.07
C LYS A 495 38.55 -19.00 -32.49
N PRO A 496 38.72 -19.27 -31.19
CA PRO A 496 38.07 -20.39 -30.51
C PRO A 496 36.55 -20.35 -30.71
N VAL A 497 35.95 -21.49 -31.03
CA VAL A 497 34.50 -21.65 -31.06
C VAL A 497 34.02 -21.77 -29.61
N PRO A 498 33.00 -21.00 -29.18
CA PRO A 498 32.46 -21.11 -27.83
C PRO A 498 31.69 -22.42 -27.64
N ASP A 499 31.96 -23.12 -26.54
CA ASP A 499 31.18 -24.27 -26.08
C ASP A 499 29.95 -23.79 -25.31
N SER A 500 28.76 -23.98 -25.88
CA SER A 500 27.52 -23.56 -25.21
C SER A 500 27.20 -24.33 -23.94
N ALA A 501 27.79 -25.51 -23.71
CA ALA A 501 27.61 -26.29 -22.48
C ALA A 501 28.50 -25.80 -21.33
N LEU A 502 29.58 -25.08 -21.64
CA LEU A 502 30.51 -24.51 -20.66
C LEU A 502 30.35 -23.00 -20.49
N ARG A 503 29.42 -22.38 -21.21
CA ARG A 503 29.09 -20.96 -21.10
C ARG A 503 28.50 -20.66 -19.73
N ASP A 504 28.97 -19.59 -19.13
CA ASP A 504 28.46 -19.07 -17.86
C ASP A 504 28.26 -17.55 -17.92
N THR A 505 27.74 -16.97 -16.85
CA THR A 505 27.60 -15.53 -16.68
C THR A 505 28.07 -15.07 -15.32
N GLU A 506 28.72 -13.91 -15.29
CA GLU A 506 29.19 -13.28 -14.06
C GLU A 506 28.60 -11.87 -13.93
N ASN A 507 28.30 -11.44 -12.69
CA ASN A 507 27.79 -10.10 -12.42
C ASN A 507 28.89 -9.23 -11.81
N VAL A 508 29.36 -8.26 -12.58
CA VAL A 508 30.42 -7.33 -12.17
C VAL A 508 29.81 -5.99 -11.76
N PRO A 509 30.02 -5.47 -10.54
CA PRO A 509 29.52 -4.16 -10.12
C PRO A 509 29.90 -3.03 -11.10
N LEU A 510 29.04 -2.03 -11.29
CA LEU A 510 29.35 -0.92 -12.21
C LEU A 510 30.62 -0.14 -11.83
N SER A 511 30.95 -0.10 -10.54
CA SER A 511 32.14 0.53 -9.98
C SER A 511 33.44 -0.23 -10.25
N GLU A 512 33.36 -1.46 -10.75
CA GLU A 512 34.51 -2.31 -10.98
C GLU A 512 34.81 -2.49 -12.49
N ASP A 513 36.10 -2.58 -12.82
CA ASP A 513 36.55 -2.90 -14.17
C ASP A 513 36.35 -4.39 -14.46
N VAL A 514 35.73 -4.68 -15.62
CA VAL A 514 35.37 -6.04 -16.01
C VAL A 514 36.61 -6.92 -16.19
N GLU A 515 37.68 -6.39 -16.79
CA GLU A 515 38.90 -7.18 -17.04
C GLU A 515 39.65 -7.49 -15.73
N ALA A 516 39.67 -6.53 -14.80
CA ALA A 516 40.23 -6.73 -13.47
C ALA A 516 39.46 -7.80 -12.68
N TYR A 517 38.13 -7.73 -12.67
CA TYR A 517 37.28 -8.76 -12.05
C TYR A 517 37.52 -10.12 -12.69
N PHE A 518 37.47 -10.20 -14.03
CA PHE A 518 37.61 -11.44 -14.77
C PHE A 518 38.95 -12.14 -14.50
N LYS A 519 40.05 -11.37 -14.43
CA LYS A 519 41.37 -11.91 -14.08
C LYS A 519 41.46 -12.42 -12.65
N ARG A 520 40.72 -11.80 -11.72
CA ARG A 520 40.78 -12.14 -10.29
C ARG A 520 39.86 -13.31 -9.94
N GLU A 521 38.63 -13.31 -10.46
CA GLU A 521 37.58 -14.24 -10.04
C GLU A 521 37.36 -15.38 -11.05
N VAL A 522 37.58 -15.16 -12.35
CA VAL A 522 37.25 -16.18 -13.38
C VAL A 522 38.48 -16.98 -13.81
N LEU A 523 39.54 -16.29 -14.24
CA LEU A 523 40.73 -16.96 -14.80
C LEU A 523 41.42 -17.98 -13.87
N PRO A 524 41.45 -17.82 -12.53
CA PRO A 524 42.02 -18.83 -11.64
C PRO A 524 41.27 -20.18 -11.68
N HIS A 525 39.98 -20.15 -12.01
CA HIS A 525 39.13 -21.34 -12.11
C HIS A 525 38.95 -21.81 -13.55
N ALA A 526 39.04 -20.91 -14.53
CA ALA A 526 38.91 -21.19 -15.96
C ALA A 526 39.93 -20.39 -16.80
N ALA A 527 41.17 -20.88 -16.86
CA ALA A 527 42.27 -20.20 -17.54
C ALA A 527 42.10 -20.04 -19.07
N ASP A 528 41.19 -20.80 -19.69
CA ASP A 528 40.89 -20.74 -21.13
C ASP A 528 39.64 -19.91 -21.45
N ALA A 529 39.05 -19.23 -20.46
CA ALA A 529 37.85 -18.43 -20.63
C ALA A 529 38.13 -17.05 -21.23
N TRP A 530 37.14 -16.48 -21.93
CA TRP A 530 37.14 -15.08 -22.36
C TRP A 530 35.74 -14.47 -22.21
N THR A 531 35.68 -13.13 -22.18
CA THR A 531 34.42 -12.39 -22.11
C THR A 531 33.86 -12.11 -23.51
N ASP A 532 32.58 -12.39 -23.72
CA ASP A 532 31.83 -11.89 -24.88
C ASP A 532 31.19 -10.53 -24.55
N HIS A 533 31.88 -9.45 -24.93
CA HIS A 533 31.43 -8.09 -24.69
C HIS A 533 30.16 -7.72 -25.46
N GLU A 534 29.88 -8.36 -26.60
CA GLU A 534 28.66 -8.07 -27.38
C GLU A 534 27.39 -8.53 -26.64
N LYS A 535 27.53 -9.52 -25.74
CA LYS A 535 26.43 -10.04 -24.91
C LYS A 535 26.36 -9.42 -23.52
N THR A 536 27.25 -8.48 -23.19
CA THR A 536 27.26 -7.83 -21.87
C THR A 536 26.03 -6.94 -21.73
N LYS A 537 25.29 -7.12 -20.63
CA LYS A 537 24.08 -6.34 -20.32
C LYS A 537 24.23 -5.63 -18.99
N VAL A 538 23.71 -4.43 -18.89
CA VAL A 538 23.62 -3.71 -17.61
C VAL A 538 22.35 -4.15 -16.89
N GLY A 539 22.49 -4.44 -15.61
CA GLY A 539 21.39 -4.75 -14.70
C GLY A 539 21.44 -3.86 -13.47
N TYR A 540 20.31 -3.78 -12.77
CA TYR A 540 20.22 -3.12 -11.48
C TYR A 540 19.53 -4.04 -10.48
N GLU A 541 20.05 -4.08 -9.25
CA GLU A 541 19.46 -4.78 -8.11
C GLU A 541 19.74 -4.00 -6.83
N ILE A 542 18.81 -4.08 -5.87
CA ILE A 542 18.94 -3.49 -4.55
C ILE A 542 18.98 -4.66 -3.55
N PRO A 543 20.15 -5.26 -3.28
CA PRO A 543 20.27 -6.44 -2.42
C PRO A 543 20.17 -6.02 -0.95
N PHE A 544 19.01 -5.51 -0.54
CA PHE A 544 18.76 -4.84 0.74
C PHE A 544 19.37 -5.60 1.92
N ASN A 545 19.00 -6.88 2.11
CA ASN A 545 19.48 -7.71 3.22
C ASN A 545 21.01 -7.91 3.22
N ARG A 546 21.66 -7.92 2.05
CA ARG A 546 23.13 -8.06 1.94
C ARG A 546 23.84 -6.86 2.55
N HIS A 547 23.23 -5.67 2.49
CA HIS A 547 23.80 -4.46 3.06
C HIS A 547 23.71 -4.40 4.59
N PHE A 548 22.84 -5.20 5.22
CA PHE A 548 22.68 -5.24 6.68
C PHE A 548 23.19 -6.53 7.31
N TYR A 549 23.70 -7.46 6.50
CA TYR A 549 24.28 -8.70 6.99
C TYR A 549 25.57 -8.44 7.77
N VAL A 550 25.58 -8.84 9.04
CA VAL A 550 26.77 -8.86 9.89
C VAL A 550 27.19 -10.31 10.07
N PHE A 551 28.38 -10.66 9.57
CA PHE A 551 28.95 -11.98 9.78
C PHE A 551 29.22 -12.21 11.26
N LYS A 552 28.57 -13.22 11.84
CA LYS A 552 28.88 -13.70 13.18
C LYS A 552 29.70 -14.98 13.03
N PRO A 553 31.02 -14.98 13.34
CA PRO A 553 31.80 -16.20 13.33
C PRO A 553 31.17 -17.21 14.31
N PRO A 554 31.18 -18.51 14.00
CA PRO A 554 30.78 -19.52 14.96
C PRO A 554 31.61 -19.39 16.24
N ARG A 555 30.99 -19.62 17.39
CA ARG A 555 31.69 -19.65 18.69
C ARG A 555 32.81 -20.70 18.63
N ALA A 556 33.90 -20.45 19.35
CA ALA A 556 35.00 -21.41 19.43
C ALA A 556 34.49 -22.74 20.02
N LEU A 557 34.91 -23.87 19.43
CA LEU A 557 34.53 -25.21 19.91
C LEU A 557 34.82 -25.40 21.41
N SER A 558 35.92 -24.83 21.89
CA SER A 558 36.30 -24.87 23.31
C SER A 558 35.31 -24.18 24.25
N GLU A 559 34.63 -23.12 23.81
CA GLU A 559 33.59 -22.45 24.59
C GLU A 559 32.31 -23.28 24.65
N ILE A 560 31.95 -23.91 23.53
CA ILE A 560 30.80 -24.82 23.42
C ILE A 560 31.01 -26.02 24.34
N ASP A 561 32.20 -26.61 24.33
CA ASP A 561 32.56 -27.76 25.18
C ASP A 561 32.54 -27.40 26.68
N ALA A 562 33.03 -26.21 27.04
CA ALA A 562 32.99 -25.73 28.42
C ALA A 562 31.55 -25.50 28.91
N GLU A 563 30.67 -24.93 28.07
CA GLU A 563 29.25 -24.78 28.37
C GLU A 563 28.54 -26.13 28.52
N LEU A 564 28.76 -27.06 27.58
CA LEU A 564 28.19 -28.41 27.61
C LEU A 564 28.62 -29.16 28.87
N LYS A 565 29.89 -29.03 29.27
CA LYS A 565 30.39 -29.58 30.53
C LYS A 565 29.68 -28.95 31.72
N GLY A 566 29.55 -27.62 31.75
CA GLY A 566 28.84 -26.91 32.84
C GLY A 566 27.33 -27.21 32.92
N VAL A 567 26.68 -27.55 31.80
CA VAL A 567 25.29 -28.05 31.79
C VAL A 567 25.23 -29.50 32.27
N THR A 568 26.16 -30.34 31.81
CA THR A 568 26.28 -31.74 32.26
C THR A 568 26.50 -31.82 33.76
N ASP A 569 27.39 -31.01 34.32
CA ASP A 569 27.68 -30.95 35.75
C ASP A 569 26.44 -30.52 36.56
N ARG A 570 25.64 -29.57 36.04
CA ARG A 570 24.36 -29.17 36.64
C ARG A 570 23.33 -30.30 36.62
N ILE A 571 23.21 -31.02 35.51
CA ILE A 571 22.31 -32.18 35.38
C ILE A 571 22.73 -33.28 36.36
N LEU A 572 24.03 -33.59 36.45
CA LEU A 572 24.55 -34.58 37.39
C LEU A 572 24.26 -34.19 38.86
N THR A 573 24.41 -32.91 39.19
CA THR A 573 24.08 -32.38 40.52
C THR A 573 22.59 -32.51 40.83
N MET A 574 21.71 -32.23 39.87
CA MET A 574 20.26 -32.40 40.03
C MET A 574 19.86 -33.87 40.22
N ILE A 575 20.45 -34.78 39.44
CA ILE A 575 20.18 -36.22 39.57
C ILE A 575 20.67 -36.74 40.93
N ALA A 576 21.86 -36.32 41.38
CA ALA A 576 22.37 -36.69 42.69
C ALA A 576 21.50 -36.17 43.84
N GLY A 577 20.93 -34.96 43.70
CA GLY A 577 19.99 -34.40 44.67
C GLY A 577 18.62 -35.07 44.70
N MET A 578 18.22 -35.79 43.63
CA MET A 578 16.98 -36.59 43.59
C MET A 578 17.16 -38.01 44.16
N ALA A 579 18.42 -38.44 44.37
CA ALA A 579 18.76 -39.76 44.90
C ALA A 579 18.96 -39.76 46.43
N GLN A 580 18.68 -38.66 47.12
CA GLN A 580 18.68 -38.53 48.58
C GLN A 580 17.28 -38.56 49.18
#